data_AF-A0A7S4CGI6-F1
#
_entry.id   AF-A0A7S4CGI6-F1
#
_cell.length_a   1.000
_cell.length_b   1.000
_cell.length_c   1.000
_cell.angle_alpha   90.00
_cell.angle_beta   90.00
_cell.angle_gamma   90.00
#
_symmetry.space_group_name_H-M   'P 1'
#
loop_
_entity.id
_entity.type
_entity.pdbx_description
1 polymer ?
#
loop_
_entity_poly.entity_id
_entity_poly.type
_entity_poly.pdbx_seq_one_letter_code
_entity_poly.pdbx_strand_id
1 'polypeptide(L)'
;ALLATTILALVASMIGALDLVAPLLSVCFLACYSCLNLSTCVLAVLRAPNWRPTFKYFHWLTALLGSIGCIAMMFIIQWSAACVTLVLLVALYVYIDWKEVKVDWGTGLGGLRLQWAAS
;
A
#
# COMPACT_ATOMS: atom_id res chain seq x y z
N ALA A 1 -20.53 5.39 7.80
CA ALA A 1 -19.65 5.58 6.63
C ALA A 1 -20.03 6.84 5.84
N LEU A 2 -21.23 6.90 5.25
CA LEU A 2 -21.67 8.05 4.43
C LEU A 2 -21.58 9.42 5.13
N LEU A 3 -22.12 9.55 6.35
CA LEU A 3 -22.05 10.80 7.10
C LEU A 3 -20.60 11.24 7.39
N ALA A 4 -19.73 10.29 7.74
CA ALA A 4 -18.33 10.58 8.01
C ALA A 4 -17.58 11.05 6.76
N THR A 5 -17.78 10.39 5.61
CA THR A 5 -17.16 10.80 4.34
C THR A 5 -17.67 12.15 3.86
N THR A 6 -18.96 12.45 4.04
CA THR A 6 -19.55 13.74 3.67
C THR A 6 -18.99 14.88 4.52
N ILE A 7 -18.85 14.69 5.84
CA ILE A 7 -18.24 15.68 6.73
C ILE A 7 -16.77 15.92 6.35
N LEU A 8 -16.01 14.86 6.07
CA LEU A 8 -14.60 14.96 5.66
C LEU A 8 -14.43 15.74 4.35
N ALA A 9 -15.28 15.44 3.35
CA ALA A 9 -15.28 16.14 2.07
C ALA A 9 -15.69 17.62 2.19
N LEU A 10 -16.68 17.93 3.05
CA LEU A 10 -17.09 19.30 3.35
C LEU A 10 -15.96 20.09 4.01
N VAL A 11 -15.32 19.54 5.04
CA VAL A 11 -14.18 20.19 5.70
C VAL A 11 -13.03 20.41 4.73
N ALA A 12 -12.71 19.42 3.90
CA ALA A 12 -11.68 19.56 2.87
C ALA A 12 -12.01 20.66 1.83
N SER A 13 -13.28 20.81 1.46
CA SER A 13 -13.73 21.84 0.51
C SER A 13 -13.78 23.24 1.14
N MET A 14 -14.13 23.35 2.42
CA MET A 14 -14.21 24.62 3.17
C MET A 14 -12.85 25.26 3.44
N ILE A 15 -11.75 24.51 3.28
CA ILE A 15 -10.38 25.05 3.38
C ILE A 15 -10.09 26.04 2.24
N GLY A 16 -10.89 26.07 1.16
CA GLY A 16 -10.79 27.05 0.07
C GLY A 16 -9.51 26.94 -0.79
N ALA A 17 -8.50 26.21 -0.30
CA ALA A 17 -7.26 25.92 -0.98
C ALA A 17 -7.32 24.51 -1.59
N LEU A 18 -8.13 24.36 -2.65
CA LEU A 18 -8.18 23.13 -3.45
C LEU A 18 -6.77 22.74 -3.94
N ASP A 19 -5.93 23.73 -4.20
CA ASP A 19 -4.51 23.60 -4.58
C ASP A 19 -3.64 22.90 -3.53
N LEU A 20 -4.04 22.91 -2.25
CA LEU A 20 -3.34 22.17 -1.20
C LEU A 20 -3.86 20.74 -1.06
N VAL A 21 -5.17 20.55 -1.26
CA VAL A 21 -5.84 19.24 -1.11
C VAL A 21 -5.52 18.30 -2.28
N ALA A 22 -5.45 18.83 -3.51
CA ALA A 22 -5.18 18.07 -4.72
C ALA A 22 -3.85 17.27 -4.68
N PRO A 23 -2.69 17.87 -4.34
CA PRO A 23 -1.44 17.13 -4.23
C PRO A 23 -1.46 16.15 -3.05
N LEU A 24 -2.10 16.50 -1.93
CA LEU A 24 -2.20 15.59 -0.77
C LEU A 24 -2.95 14.31 -1.12
N LEU A 25 -4.12 14.42 -1.77
CA LEU A 25 -4.88 13.25 -2.23
C LEU A 25 -4.09 12.44 -3.24
N SER A 26 -3.43 13.11 -4.19
CA SER A 26 -2.63 12.45 -5.22
C SER A 26 -1.51 11.61 -4.61
N VAL A 27 -0.75 12.19 -3.68
CA VAL A 27 0.32 11.47 -2.96
C VAL A 27 -0.26 10.31 -2.14
N CYS A 28 -1.42 10.46 -1.50
CA CYS A 28 -2.07 9.36 -0.79
C CYS A 28 -2.47 8.19 -1.72
N PHE A 29 -3.09 8.49 -2.87
CA PHE A 29 -3.45 7.47 -3.85
C PHE A 29 -2.23 6.77 -4.46
N LEU A 30 -1.18 7.53 -4.79
CA LEU A 30 0.08 6.97 -5.29
C LEU A 30 0.74 6.05 -4.25
N ALA A 31 0.62 6.36 -2.96
CA ALA A 31 1.13 5.52 -1.87
C ALA A 31 0.43 4.16 -1.85
N CYS A 32 -0.91 4.19 -1.91
CA CYS A 32 -1.72 2.98 -2.00
C CYS A 32 -1.36 2.14 -3.23
N TYR A 33 -1.20 2.76 -4.40
CA TYR A 33 -0.80 2.05 -5.61
C TYR A 33 0.62 1.46 -5.51
N SER A 34 1.57 2.18 -4.90
CA SER A 34 2.91 1.65 -4.64
C SER A 34 2.86 0.43 -3.72
N CYS A 35 2.10 0.50 -2.62
CA CYS A 35 1.90 -0.63 -1.70
C CYS A 35 1.27 -1.85 -2.34
N LEU A 36 0.24 -1.66 -3.16
CA LEU A 36 -0.42 -2.74 -3.88
C LEU A 36 0.55 -3.41 -4.86
N ASN A 37 1.25 -2.62 -5.66
CA ASN A 37 2.27 -3.12 -6.59
C ASN A 37 3.41 -3.85 -5.84
N LEU A 38 3.87 -3.31 -4.71
CA LEU A 38 4.89 -3.95 -3.88
C LEU A 38 4.39 -5.28 -3.29
N SER A 39 3.17 -5.30 -2.76
CA SER A 39 2.56 -6.52 -2.19
C SER A 39 2.47 -7.62 -3.24
N THR A 40 1.96 -7.31 -4.42
CA THR A 40 1.89 -8.31 -5.52
C THR A 40 3.27 -8.78 -5.98
N CYS A 41 4.28 -7.90 -5.99
CA CYS A 41 5.65 -8.29 -6.27
C CYS A 41 6.21 -9.23 -5.20
N VAL A 42 6.03 -8.91 -3.91
CA VAL A 42 6.50 -9.73 -2.78
C VAL A 42 5.86 -11.11 -2.83
N LEU A 43 4.54 -11.19 -3.05
CA LEU A 43 3.82 -12.47 -3.16
C LEU A 43 4.28 -13.28 -4.38
N ALA A 44 4.57 -12.62 -5.51
CA ALA A 44 5.09 -13.28 -6.70
C ALA A 44 6.52 -13.80 -6.53
N VAL A 45 7.41 -13.03 -5.86
CA VAL A 45 8.80 -13.42 -5.59
C VAL A 45 8.88 -14.55 -4.56
N LEU A 46 8.06 -14.48 -3.50
CA LEU A 46 7.98 -15.51 -2.46
C LEU A 46 7.18 -16.75 -2.89
N ARG A 47 6.61 -16.77 -4.11
CA ARG A 47 5.76 -17.84 -4.63
C ARG A 47 4.72 -18.30 -3.60
N ALA A 48 4.02 -17.33 -2.99
CA ALA A 48 3.09 -17.62 -1.92
C ALA A 48 2.04 -18.65 -2.40
N PRO A 49 1.72 -19.69 -1.60
CA PRO A 49 0.91 -20.84 -2.02
C PRO A 49 -0.51 -20.46 -2.41
N ASN A 50 -1.04 -19.39 -1.82
CA ASN A 50 -2.38 -18.87 -2.11
C ASN A 50 -2.40 -17.88 -3.29
N TRP A 51 -1.23 -17.51 -3.84
CA TRP A 51 -1.11 -16.56 -4.94
C TRP A 51 -1.23 -17.27 -6.29
N ARG A 52 -2.41 -17.16 -6.92
CA ARG A 52 -2.69 -17.68 -8.27
C ARG A 52 -3.00 -16.52 -9.22
N PRO A 53 -1.98 -15.88 -9.83
CA PRO A 53 -2.22 -14.80 -10.77
C PRO A 53 -2.81 -15.37 -12.07
N THR A 54 -4.12 -15.20 -12.27
CA THR A 54 -4.83 -15.66 -13.48
C THR A 54 -4.62 -14.72 -14.68
N PHE A 55 -3.98 -13.56 -14.47
CA PHE A 55 -3.80 -12.54 -15.50
C PHE A 55 -2.58 -12.80 -16.39
N LYS A 56 -2.78 -12.88 -17.71
CA LYS A 56 -1.78 -13.32 -18.70
C LYS A 56 -0.55 -12.41 -18.83
N TYR A 57 -0.68 -11.11 -18.54
CA TYR A 57 0.42 -10.14 -18.65
C TYR A 57 1.05 -9.77 -17.30
N PHE A 58 0.73 -10.50 -16.23
CA PHE A 58 1.29 -10.23 -14.91
C PHE A 58 2.72 -10.79 -14.82
N HIS A 59 3.71 -9.91 -14.65
CA HIS A 59 5.09 -10.29 -14.34
C HIS A 59 5.54 -9.56 -13.06
N TRP A 60 6.36 -10.21 -12.23
CA TRP A 60 6.87 -9.59 -10.99
C TRP A 60 7.64 -8.28 -11.28
N LEU A 61 8.35 -8.24 -12.42
CA LEU A 61 9.07 -7.06 -12.88
C LEU A 61 8.14 -5.88 -13.22
N THR A 62 6.96 -6.13 -13.82
CA THR A 62 6.02 -5.04 -14.14
C THR A 62 5.42 -4.43 -12.87
N ALA A 63 5.21 -5.24 -11.83
CA ALA A 63 4.78 -4.76 -10.52
C ALA A 63 5.89 -3.93 -9.83
N LEU A 64 7.16 -4.35 -9.91
CA LEU A 64 8.30 -3.56 -9.43
C LEU A 64 8.43 -2.22 -10.13
N LEU A 65 8.37 -2.22 -11.46
CA LEU A 65 8.43 -0.99 -12.27
C LEU A 65 7.27 -0.06 -11.95
N GLY A 66 6.06 -0.60 -11.76
CA GLY A 66 4.90 0.18 -11.32
C GLY A 66 5.10 0.81 -9.94
N SER A 67 5.64 0.07 -8.97
CA SER A 67 5.91 0.60 -7.64
C SER A 67 6.97 1.71 -7.65
N ILE A 68 8.08 1.51 -8.37
CA ILE A 68 9.13 2.51 -8.54
C ILE A 68 8.59 3.76 -9.25
N GLY A 69 7.77 3.56 -10.30
CA GLY A 69 7.12 4.65 -11.03
C GLY A 69 6.19 5.48 -10.13
N CYS A 70 5.41 4.83 -9.26
CA CYS A 70 4.58 5.54 -8.28
C CYS A 70 5.43 6.35 -7.30
N ILE A 71 6.50 5.77 -6.73
CA ILE A 71 7.39 6.48 -5.81
C ILE A 71 8.05 7.68 -6.50
N ALA A 72 8.54 7.51 -7.73
CA ALA A 72 9.13 8.59 -8.52
C ALA A 72 8.12 9.74 -8.74
N MET A 73 6.88 9.42 -9.10
CA MET A 73 5.83 10.43 -9.27
C MET A 73 5.48 11.16 -7.96
N MET A 74 5.52 10.47 -6.80
CA MET A 74 5.32 11.13 -5.50
C MET A 74 6.39 12.18 -5.22
N PHE A 75 7.67 11.85 -5.49
CA PHE A 75 8.78 12.80 -5.33
C PHE A 75 8.68 13.98 -6.29
N ILE A 76 8.21 13.76 -7.52
CA ILE A 76 8.00 14.83 -8.51
C ILE A 76 6.87 15.77 -8.09
N ILE A 77 5.77 15.25 -7.55
CA ILE A 77 4.62 16.07 -7.11
C ILE A 77 5.04 16.94 -5.93
N GLN A 78 5.44 16.31 -4.82
CA GLN A 78 5.93 17.01 -3.62
C GLN A 78 6.85 16.12 -2.79
N TRP A 79 8.13 16.48 -2.75
CA TRP A 79 9.15 15.74 -2.01
C TRP A 79 8.89 15.67 -0.50
N SER A 80 8.39 16.75 0.12
CA SER A 80 8.11 16.81 1.57
C SER A 80 6.98 15.86 1.95
N ALA A 81 5.86 15.93 1.24
CA ALA A 81 4.71 15.05 1.43
C ALA A 81 5.06 13.59 1.12
N ALA A 82 5.90 13.33 0.11
CA ALA A 82 6.38 11.99 -0.23
C ALA A 82 7.17 11.37 0.93
N CYS A 83 8.13 12.09 1.52
CA CYS A 83 8.89 11.61 2.67
C CYS A 83 7.97 11.29 3.87
N VAL A 84 7.05 12.20 4.22
CA VAL A 84 6.09 11.98 5.31
C VAL A 84 5.23 10.74 5.05
N THR A 85 4.74 10.58 3.83
CA THR A 85 3.89 9.46 3.45
C THR A 85 4.65 8.14 3.51
N LEU A 86 5.89 8.09 3.01
CA LEU A 86 6.73 6.90 3.09
C LEU A 86 7.03 6.50 4.53
N VAL A 87 7.33 7.46 5.41
CA VAL A 87 7.55 7.21 6.85
C VAL A 87 6.27 6.67 7.49
N LEU A 88 5.12 7.30 7.22
CA LEU A 88 3.82 6.81 7.72
C LEU A 88 3.50 5.40 7.21
N LEU A 89 3.80 5.12 5.95
CA LEU A 89 3.59 3.82 5.32
C LEU A 89 4.40 2.72 6.03
N VAL A 90 5.69 2.97 6.26
CA VAL A 90 6.57 2.04 6.98
C VAL A 90 6.13 1.89 8.43
N ALA A 91 5.79 2.99 9.11
CA ALA A 91 5.29 2.94 10.49
C ALA A 91 3.98 2.15 10.60
N LEU A 92 3.06 2.32 9.64
CA LEU A 92 1.82 1.56 9.58
C LEU A 92 2.09 0.08 9.32
N TYR A 93 3.00 -0.24 8.40
CA TYR A 93 3.41 -1.62 8.12
C TYR A 93 3.97 -2.30 9.37
N VAL A 94 4.91 -1.65 10.07
CA VAL A 94 5.48 -2.16 11.33
C VAL A 94 4.40 -2.30 12.42
N TYR A 95 3.48 -1.33 12.52
CA TYR A 95 2.39 -1.39 13.48
C TYR A 95 1.44 -2.56 13.21
N ILE A 96 1.11 -2.81 11.93
CA ILE A 96 0.29 -3.96 11.53
C ILE A 96 1.01 -5.26 11.84
N ASP A 97 2.28 -5.40 11.47
CA ASP A 97 3.10 -6.59 11.77
C ASP A 97 3.15 -6.88 13.29
N TRP A 98 3.37 -5.85 14.10
CA TRP A 98 3.33 -5.97 15.56
C TRP A 98 1.97 -6.38 16.12
N LYS A 99 0.87 -5.98 15.47
CA LYS A 99 -0.49 -6.39 15.85
C LYS A 99 -0.84 -7.80 15.35
N GLU A 100 -0.37 -8.20 14.17
CA GLU A 100 -0.55 -9.56 13.63
C GLU A 100 0.07 -10.61 14.57
N VAL A 101 1.21 -10.29 15.20
CA VAL A 101 1.79 -11.15 16.24
C VAL A 101 0.84 -11.38 17.42
N LYS A 102 -0.11 -10.47 17.67
CA LYS A 102 -1.08 -10.56 18.78
C LYS A 102 -2.46 -11.03 18.38
N VAL A 103 -2.82 -11.03 17.10
CA VAL A 103 -4.17 -11.38 16.65
C VAL A 103 -4.11 -12.30 15.43
N ASP A 104 -4.38 -13.59 15.66
CA ASP A 104 -4.31 -14.67 14.69
C ASP A 104 -5.57 -14.68 13.80
N TRP A 105 -5.65 -13.74 12.85
CA TRP A 105 -6.83 -13.61 11.96
C TRP A 105 -6.90 -14.65 10.82
N GLY A 106 -6.15 -15.75 10.91
CA GLY A 106 -5.95 -16.69 9.80
C GLY A 106 -4.72 -16.28 8.99
N THR A 107 -3.57 -16.62 9.53
CA THR A 107 -2.25 -16.16 9.08
C THR A 107 -1.83 -16.78 7.74
N GLY A 108 -1.73 -15.97 6.68
CA GLY A 108 -1.09 -16.37 5.41
C GLY A 108 0.40 -16.74 5.60
N LEU A 109 1.08 -16.08 6.55
CA LEU A 109 2.45 -16.39 6.99
C LEU A 109 2.54 -17.65 7.87
N GLY A 110 1.50 -17.95 8.66
CA GLY A 110 1.38 -19.18 9.45
C GLY A 110 1.22 -20.40 8.55
N GLY A 111 0.41 -20.28 7.49
CA GLY A 111 0.33 -21.27 6.42
C GLY A 111 1.67 -21.52 5.74
N LEU A 112 2.48 -20.49 5.52
CA LEU A 112 3.83 -20.62 4.96
C LEU A 112 4.76 -21.37 5.94
N ARG A 113 4.78 -20.99 7.21
CA ARG A 113 5.61 -21.64 8.26
C ARG A 113 5.26 -23.12 8.46
N LEU A 114 3.98 -23.48 8.36
CA LEU A 114 3.54 -24.88 8.41
C LEU A 114 3.97 -25.67 7.18
N GLN A 115 4.13 -25.03 6.01
CA GLN A 115 4.63 -25.68 4.80
C GLN A 115 6.14 -25.91 4.83
N TRP A 116 6.94 -24.98 5.35
CA TRP A 116 8.39 -25.19 5.57
C TRP A 116 8.68 -26.25 6.64
N ALA A 117 7.73 -26.52 7.55
CA ALA A 117 7.82 -27.58 8.53
C ALA A 117 7.33 -28.95 8.01
N ALA A 118 6.64 -28.98 6.85
CA ALA A 118 6.08 -30.18 6.23
C ALA A 118 6.90 -30.70 5.03
N SER A 119 8.04 -30.06 4.72
CA SER A 119 9.04 -30.49 3.74
C SER A 119 10.30 -30.99 4.44
#